data_AF-A0AAN4IIY6-F1
#
_entry.id   AF-A0AAN4IIY6-F1
#
_cell.length_a   1.000
_cell.length_b   1.000
_cell.length_c   1.000
_cell.angle_alpha   90.00
_cell.angle_beta   90.00
_cell.angle_gamma   90.00
#
_symmetry.space_group_name_H-M   'P 1'
#
loop_
_entity.id
_entity.type
_entity.pdbx_description
1 polymer ?
#
loop_
_entity_poly.entity_id
_entity_poly.type
_entity_poly.pdbx_seq_one_letter_code
_entity_poly.pdbx_strand_id
1 'polypeptide(L)'
;MSEINYQALREKAEKATKGSYIVGHTSVNQHGNLTGVFVCQKWKGEPGGVIAECHVNCLVETDVQAYANAEFIAAFNPNVALALLDERERNQQYIKRRDQENEEIALTVGKLRVELEAAKSKLNEQREYYEGVIADGSKRIAELEKQCAEWERKALSNFEECAAMAERIEEMQTKSAPDSFGIIGENIRTQDNRITSDPMFCVYQKREIAVDADYDHDRIVWVDEDGNEANKRHSRRLELLHENFREPPEKWRRVAVKDIDEFVTCCFTEQGCKDYLAVNGHNLRLPFIYVKSGFRNAEYIGIRNWLAGIRIKGE
;
A
#
# COMPACT_ATOMS: atom_id res chain seq x y z
N MET A 1 33.12 16.47 -83.45
CA MET A 1 33.18 17.94 -83.49
C MET A 1 34.56 18.35 -83.00
N SER A 2 35.33 19.07 -83.81
CA SER A 2 36.61 19.65 -83.35
C SER A 2 36.33 20.69 -82.26
N GLU A 3 37.11 20.68 -81.18
CA GLU A 3 37.00 21.66 -80.11
C GLU A 3 37.26 23.07 -80.66
N ILE A 4 36.32 24.00 -80.45
CA ILE A 4 36.47 25.39 -80.89
C ILE A 4 37.52 26.05 -79.98
N ASN A 5 38.59 26.59 -80.57
CA ASN A 5 39.56 27.38 -79.83
C ASN A 5 39.02 28.81 -79.62
N TYR A 6 38.34 29.02 -78.49
CA TYR A 6 37.71 30.30 -78.13
C TYR A 6 38.73 31.43 -77.93
N GLN A 7 39.94 31.13 -77.44
CA GLN A 7 40.99 32.14 -77.28
C GLN A 7 41.49 32.63 -78.63
N ALA A 8 41.75 31.71 -79.57
CA ALA A 8 42.12 32.06 -80.94
C ALA A 8 40.99 32.83 -81.66
N LEU A 9 39.72 32.51 -81.37
CA LEU A 9 38.57 33.26 -81.89
C LEU A 9 38.52 34.68 -81.32
N ARG A 10 38.72 34.85 -80.01
CA ARG A 10 38.80 36.15 -79.34
C ARG A 10 39.90 37.02 -79.95
N GLU A 11 41.12 36.49 -80.07
CA GLU A 11 42.25 37.21 -80.65
C GLU A 11 41.99 37.66 -82.10
N LYS A 12 41.32 36.83 -82.91
CA LYS A 12 40.92 37.19 -84.27
C LYS A 12 39.87 38.29 -84.27
N ALA A 13 38.87 38.22 -83.39
CA ALA A 13 37.83 39.24 -83.30
C ALA A 13 38.38 40.58 -82.78
N GLU A 14 39.31 40.58 -81.81
CA GLU A 14 39.95 41.80 -81.31
C GLU A 14 40.81 42.52 -82.35
N LYS A 15 41.46 41.76 -83.25
CA LYS A 15 42.29 42.28 -84.35
C LYS A 15 41.49 42.71 -85.57
N ALA A 16 40.25 42.26 -85.72
CA ALA A 16 39.39 42.61 -86.85
C ALA A 16 38.88 44.07 -86.75
N THR A 17 38.38 44.61 -87.86
CA THR A 17 37.89 45.99 -87.91
C THR A 17 36.76 46.20 -86.90
N LYS A 18 36.94 47.12 -85.95
CA LYS A 18 35.97 47.36 -84.88
C LYS A 18 34.68 48.01 -85.40
N GLY A 19 33.60 47.81 -84.65
CA GLY A 19 32.31 48.45 -84.92
C GLY A 19 31.31 47.51 -85.60
N SER A 20 30.13 48.04 -85.87
CA SER A 20 29.06 47.31 -86.55
C SER A 20 29.29 47.27 -88.05
N TYR A 21 28.92 46.16 -88.67
CA TYR A 21 28.93 46.01 -90.12
C TYR A 21 27.50 46.05 -90.66
N ILE A 22 27.35 46.45 -91.92
CA ILE A 22 26.09 46.44 -92.66
C ILE A 22 26.34 45.96 -94.09
N VAL A 23 25.30 45.43 -94.73
CA VAL A 23 25.34 45.18 -96.18
C VAL A 23 25.40 46.52 -96.91
N GLY A 24 26.36 46.64 -97.82
CA GLY A 24 26.64 47.86 -98.55
C GLY A 24 26.29 47.74 -100.03
N HIS A 25 27.23 48.14 -100.87
CA HIS A 25 27.03 48.18 -102.32
C HIS A 25 26.94 46.78 -102.93
N THR A 26 26.57 46.73 -104.21
CA THR A 26 26.61 45.52 -105.03
C THR A 26 27.41 45.74 -106.30
N SER A 27 28.09 44.69 -106.75
CA SER A 27 28.78 44.62 -108.02
C SER A 27 27.87 43.92 -109.03
N VAL A 28 27.76 44.48 -110.24
CA VAL A 28 27.00 43.90 -111.36
C VAL A 28 27.86 43.86 -112.61
N ASN A 29 27.71 42.82 -113.44
CA ASN A 29 28.43 42.72 -114.70
C ASN A 29 27.81 43.59 -115.80
N GLN A 30 28.43 43.62 -116.97
CA GLN A 30 27.95 44.36 -118.16
C GLN A 30 26.57 43.91 -118.67
N HIS A 31 26.10 42.73 -118.23
CA HIS A 31 24.79 42.17 -118.56
C HIS A 31 23.74 42.41 -117.48
N GLY A 32 24.07 43.13 -116.40
CA GLY A 32 23.16 43.45 -115.29
C GLY A 32 23.01 42.34 -114.25
N ASN A 33 23.77 41.25 -114.33
CA ASN A 33 23.72 40.18 -113.33
C ASN A 33 24.58 40.54 -112.12
N LEU A 34 24.10 40.21 -110.93
CA LEU A 34 24.83 40.37 -109.67
C LEU A 34 26.12 39.54 -109.70
N THR A 35 27.24 40.17 -109.38
CA THR A 35 28.56 39.51 -109.28
C THR A 35 29.11 39.50 -107.86
N GLY A 36 28.65 40.40 -106.99
CA GLY A 36 29.08 40.42 -105.60
C GLY A 36 28.24 41.35 -104.71
N VAL A 37 28.16 41.02 -103.43
CA VAL A 37 27.53 41.83 -102.38
C VAL A 37 28.58 42.21 -101.35
N PHE A 38 28.74 43.51 -101.09
CA PHE A 38 29.76 44.02 -100.18
C PHE A 38 29.26 44.09 -98.73
N VAL A 39 30.10 43.69 -97.78
CA VAL A 39 29.94 43.96 -96.36
C VAL A 39 30.78 45.17 -96.01
N CYS A 40 30.16 46.22 -95.50
CA CYS A 40 30.82 47.49 -95.18
C CYS A 40 30.81 47.77 -93.68
N GLN A 41 31.78 48.56 -93.23
CA GLN A 41 31.74 49.15 -91.89
C GLN A 41 30.60 50.18 -91.83
N LYS A 42 29.76 50.11 -90.80
CA LYS A 42 28.70 51.10 -90.58
C LYS A 42 29.32 52.43 -90.17
N TRP A 43 29.12 53.47 -90.97
CA TRP A 43 29.60 54.82 -90.67
C TRP A 43 28.44 55.80 -90.75
N LYS A 44 28.08 56.43 -89.62
CA LYS A 44 26.95 57.37 -89.51
C LYS A 44 25.61 56.82 -90.04
N GLY A 45 25.40 55.50 -90.00
CA GLY A 45 24.18 54.85 -90.49
C GLY A 45 24.27 54.31 -91.91
N GLU A 46 25.28 54.73 -92.68
CA GLU A 46 25.45 54.39 -94.09
C GLU A 46 26.63 53.43 -94.33
N PRO A 47 26.68 52.73 -95.49
CA PRO A 47 27.82 51.90 -95.86
C PRO A 47 29.10 52.72 -96.02
N GLY A 48 30.07 52.48 -95.13
CA GLY A 48 31.41 53.07 -95.19
C GLY A 48 32.39 52.22 -95.99
N GLY A 49 33.60 52.03 -95.47
CA GLY A 49 34.63 51.21 -96.11
C GLY A 49 34.22 49.74 -96.26
N VAL A 50 34.57 49.14 -97.40
CA VAL A 50 34.35 47.71 -97.68
C VAL A 50 35.27 46.85 -96.81
N ILE A 51 34.70 45.86 -96.12
CA ILE A 51 35.39 44.92 -95.23
C ILE A 51 35.53 43.54 -95.89
N ALA A 52 34.49 43.08 -96.57
CA ALA A 52 34.47 41.81 -97.28
C ALA A 52 33.54 41.87 -98.50
N GLU A 53 33.75 41.00 -99.48
CA GLU A 53 32.87 40.83 -100.64
C GLU A 53 32.41 39.38 -100.75
N CYS A 54 31.08 39.19 -100.76
CA CYS A 54 30.45 37.92 -101.02
C CYS A 54 30.21 37.77 -102.52
N HIS A 55 31.04 36.96 -103.18
CA HIS A 55 30.97 36.76 -104.62
C HIS A 55 29.80 35.85 -105.01
N VAL A 56 29.10 36.21 -106.08
CA VAL A 56 28.23 35.27 -106.79
C VAL A 56 29.13 34.35 -107.60
N ASN A 57 29.18 33.08 -107.22
CA ASN A 57 30.03 32.07 -107.84
C ASN A 57 29.24 30.77 -108.09
N CYS A 58 29.90 29.74 -108.63
CA CYS A 58 29.24 28.48 -108.99
C CYS A 58 28.62 27.70 -107.81
N LEU A 59 28.91 28.09 -106.56
CA LEU A 59 28.33 27.51 -105.34
C LEU A 59 27.25 28.40 -104.70
N VAL A 60 26.97 29.56 -105.28
CA VAL A 60 25.88 30.46 -104.88
C VAL A 60 24.75 30.28 -105.87
N GLU A 61 23.68 29.62 -105.44
CA GLU A 61 22.58 29.19 -106.31
C GLU A 61 21.67 30.35 -106.72
N THR A 62 21.59 31.40 -105.89
CA THR A 62 20.72 32.57 -106.14
C THR A 62 21.35 33.87 -105.65
N ASP A 63 20.93 34.99 -106.25
CA ASP A 63 21.29 36.33 -105.78
C ASP A 63 20.88 36.55 -104.31
N VAL A 64 19.73 35.99 -103.90
CA VAL A 64 19.25 36.04 -102.51
C VAL A 64 20.24 35.40 -101.54
N GLN A 65 20.87 34.29 -101.94
CA GLN A 65 21.89 33.62 -101.13
C GLN A 65 23.17 34.48 -100.99
N ALA A 66 23.54 35.23 -102.02
CA ALA A 66 24.67 36.16 -101.94
C ALA A 66 24.40 37.29 -100.92
N TYR A 67 23.18 37.84 -100.93
CA TYR A 67 22.74 38.80 -99.90
C TYR A 67 22.72 38.18 -98.50
N ALA A 68 22.16 36.97 -98.34
CA ALA A 68 22.11 36.28 -97.06
C ALA A 68 23.51 36.01 -96.47
N ASN A 69 24.50 35.67 -97.31
CA ASN A 69 25.89 35.50 -96.87
C ASN A 69 26.49 36.83 -96.36
N ALA A 70 26.24 37.93 -97.07
CA ALA A 70 26.69 39.26 -96.66
C ALA A 70 25.98 39.72 -95.37
N GLU A 71 24.68 39.48 -95.25
CA GLU A 71 23.90 39.74 -94.03
C GLU A 71 24.42 38.95 -92.84
N PHE A 72 24.72 37.66 -93.02
CA PHE A 72 25.30 36.82 -91.97
C PHE A 72 26.65 37.35 -91.50
N ILE A 73 27.56 37.69 -92.41
CA ILE A 73 28.88 38.25 -92.06
C ILE A 73 28.74 39.62 -91.38
N ALA A 74 27.79 40.44 -91.84
CA ALA A 74 27.51 41.74 -91.23
C ALA A 74 26.94 41.61 -89.80
N ALA A 75 26.02 40.66 -89.60
CA ALA A 75 25.41 40.36 -88.31
C ALA A 75 26.41 39.71 -87.34
N PHE A 76 27.22 38.75 -87.80
CA PHE A 76 28.26 38.08 -87.03
C PHE A 76 29.60 38.81 -87.13
N ASN A 77 29.56 40.12 -86.92
CA ASN A 77 30.75 40.97 -86.89
C ASN A 77 31.57 40.75 -85.60
N PRO A 78 32.80 41.28 -85.51
CA PRO A 78 33.66 41.10 -84.35
C PRO A 78 33.05 41.55 -83.02
N ASN A 79 32.20 42.59 -83.00
CA ASN A 79 31.55 43.03 -81.75
C ASN A 79 30.60 41.95 -81.22
N VAL A 80 29.82 41.31 -82.10
CA VAL A 80 28.89 40.23 -81.72
C VAL A 80 29.66 38.99 -81.27
N ALA A 81 30.74 38.63 -81.99
CA ALA A 81 31.59 37.52 -81.58
C ALA A 81 32.21 37.73 -80.19
N LEU A 82 32.72 38.92 -79.89
CA LEU A 82 33.27 39.27 -78.57
C LEU A 82 32.20 39.26 -77.49
N ALA A 83 31.01 39.80 -77.75
CA ALA A 83 29.91 39.80 -76.78
C ALA A 83 29.47 38.37 -76.39
N LEU A 84 29.39 37.47 -77.37
CA LEU A 84 29.08 36.05 -77.12
C LEU A 84 30.19 35.34 -76.33
N LEU A 85 31.45 35.68 -76.59
CA LEU A 85 32.59 35.15 -75.84
C LEU A 85 32.60 35.65 -74.39
N ASP A 86 32.32 36.93 -74.17
CA ASP A 86 32.18 37.52 -72.83
C ASP A 86 31.01 36.90 -72.05
N GLU A 87 29.88 36.66 -72.72
CA GLU A 87 28.73 35.96 -72.12
C GLU A 87 29.10 34.52 -71.74
N ARG A 88 29.78 33.79 -72.63
CA ARG A 88 30.25 32.43 -72.36
C ARG A 88 31.21 32.40 -71.15
N GLU A 89 32.18 33.32 -71.08
CA GLU A 89 33.11 33.40 -69.97
C GLU A 89 32.40 33.69 -68.64
N ARG A 90 31.43 34.62 -68.63
CA ARG A 90 30.59 34.86 -67.45
C ARG A 90 29.79 33.64 -67.03
N ASN A 91 29.19 32.92 -67.97
CA ASN A 91 28.45 31.68 -67.70
C ASN A 91 29.37 30.59 -67.14
N GLN A 92 30.59 30.46 -67.66
CA GLN A 92 31.58 29.52 -67.12
C GLN A 92 32.01 29.87 -65.70
N GLN A 93 32.21 31.15 -65.39
CA GLN A 93 32.51 31.60 -64.03
C GLN A 93 31.33 31.34 -63.07
N TYR A 94 30.09 31.54 -63.53
CA TYR A 94 28.89 31.25 -62.76
C TYR A 94 28.78 29.76 -62.42
N ILE A 95 28.99 28.88 -63.41
CA ILE A 95 28.96 27.42 -63.20
C ILE A 95 30.02 27.01 -62.16
N LYS A 96 31.26 27.50 -62.30
CA LYS A 96 32.33 27.21 -61.33
C LYS A 96 31.96 27.62 -59.90
N ARG A 97 31.33 28.79 -59.73
CA ARG A 97 30.88 29.26 -58.41
C ARG A 97 29.77 28.37 -57.85
N ARG A 98 28.82 27.96 -58.68
CA ARG A 98 27.73 27.06 -58.28
C ARG A 98 28.24 25.68 -57.91
N ASP A 99 29.24 25.16 -58.63
CA ASP A 99 29.86 23.87 -58.31
C ASP A 99 30.58 23.95 -56.96
N GLN A 100 31.32 25.02 -56.70
CA GLN A 100 31.95 25.25 -55.40
C GLN A 100 30.92 25.36 -54.26
N GLU A 101 29.85 26.16 -54.46
CA GLU A 101 28.78 26.30 -53.47
C GLU A 101 28.09 24.94 -53.20
N ASN A 102 27.83 24.15 -54.25
CA ASN A 102 27.24 22.82 -54.11
C ASN A 102 28.17 21.86 -53.35
N GLU A 103 29.48 21.94 -53.57
CA GLU A 103 30.47 21.16 -52.83
C GLU A 103 30.49 21.53 -51.34
N GLU A 104 30.48 22.82 -51.02
CA GLU A 104 30.39 23.33 -49.64
C GLU A 104 29.08 22.89 -48.94
N ILE A 105 27.96 22.94 -49.67
CA ILE A 105 26.66 22.44 -49.19
C ILE A 105 26.73 20.93 -48.93
N ALA A 106 27.30 20.15 -49.85
CA ALA A 106 27.43 18.70 -49.71
C ALA A 106 28.27 18.33 -48.47
N LEU A 107 29.39 19.04 -48.24
CA LEU A 107 30.22 18.87 -47.04
C LEU A 107 29.45 19.20 -45.77
N THR A 108 28.71 20.30 -45.76
CA THR A 108 27.90 20.72 -44.60
C THR A 108 26.78 19.73 -44.29
N VAL A 109 26.03 19.29 -45.32
CA VAL A 109 25.01 18.26 -45.18
C VAL A 109 25.61 16.94 -44.68
N GLY A 110 26.81 16.58 -45.15
CA GLY A 110 27.55 15.43 -44.65
C GLY A 110 27.83 15.51 -43.16
N LYS A 111 28.36 16.64 -42.67
CA LYS A 111 28.61 16.88 -41.24
C LYS A 111 27.32 16.79 -40.41
N LEU A 112 26.26 17.47 -40.84
CA LEU A 112 24.98 17.46 -40.14
C LEU A 112 24.36 16.06 -40.05
N ARG A 113 24.54 15.21 -41.07
CA ARG A 113 24.07 13.81 -41.03
C ARG A 113 24.81 12.99 -39.96
N VAL A 114 26.12 13.17 -39.84
CA VAL A 114 26.92 12.50 -38.81
C VAL A 114 26.52 12.97 -37.42
N GLU A 115 26.37 14.29 -37.23
CA GLU A 115 25.92 14.85 -35.96
C GLU A 115 24.51 14.38 -35.57
N LEU A 116 23.60 14.29 -36.55
CA LEU A 116 22.25 13.79 -36.34
C LEU A 116 22.26 12.32 -35.88
N GLU A 117 23.04 11.46 -36.52
CA GLU A 117 23.13 10.05 -36.11
C GLU A 117 23.79 9.89 -34.73
N ALA A 118 24.82 10.69 -34.42
CA ALA A 118 25.41 10.71 -33.08
C ALA A 118 24.41 11.16 -32.00
N ALA A 119 23.59 12.19 -32.29
CA ALA A 119 22.54 12.65 -31.38
C ALA A 119 21.44 11.60 -31.17
N LYS A 120 21.02 10.91 -32.23
CA LYS A 120 20.06 9.79 -32.14
C LYS A 120 20.60 8.63 -31.31
N SER A 121 21.86 8.25 -31.49
CA SER A 121 22.51 7.20 -30.69
C SER A 121 22.45 7.54 -29.20
N LYS A 122 22.86 8.77 -28.82
CA LYS A 122 22.80 9.24 -27.44
C LYS A 122 21.37 9.23 -26.87
N LEU A 123 20.38 9.61 -27.66
CA LEU A 123 18.98 9.59 -27.23
C LEU A 123 18.49 8.15 -27.01
N ASN A 124 18.92 7.20 -27.84
CA ASN A 124 18.60 5.79 -27.66
C ASN A 124 19.26 5.22 -26.40
N GLU A 125 20.53 5.53 -26.15
CA GLU A 125 21.23 5.13 -24.92
C GLU A 125 20.54 5.68 -23.66
N GLN A 126 20.14 6.95 -23.68
CA GLN A 126 19.36 7.55 -22.59
C GLN A 126 18.02 6.85 -22.39
N ARG A 127 17.32 6.53 -23.48
CA ARG A 127 16.06 5.80 -23.42
C ARG A 127 16.23 4.43 -22.77
N GLU A 128 17.23 3.66 -23.20
CA GLU A 128 17.53 2.34 -22.63
C GLU A 128 17.89 2.43 -21.13
N TYR A 129 18.66 3.45 -20.74
CA TYR A 129 18.96 3.72 -19.34
C TYR A 129 17.68 3.97 -18.51
N TYR A 130 16.80 4.87 -18.96
CA TYR A 130 15.56 5.17 -18.25
C TYR A 130 14.59 3.98 -18.21
N GLU A 131 14.49 3.20 -19.29
CA GLU A 131 13.71 1.97 -19.32
C GLU A 131 14.23 0.96 -18.27
N GLY A 132 15.54 0.83 -18.12
CA GLY A 132 16.17 0.01 -17.08
C GLY A 132 15.83 0.47 -15.65
N VAL A 133 15.96 1.77 -15.37
CA VAL A 133 15.62 2.35 -14.06
C VAL A 133 14.15 2.15 -13.72
N ILE A 134 13.25 2.37 -14.69
CA ILE A 134 11.81 2.17 -14.51
C ILE A 134 11.51 0.69 -14.24
N ALA A 135 12.15 -0.23 -14.96
CA ALA A 135 11.96 -1.66 -14.77
C ALA A 135 12.43 -2.13 -13.37
N ASP A 136 13.58 -1.65 -12.90
CA ASP A 136 14.08 -1.96 -11.56
C ASP A 136 13.17 -1.37 -10.46
N GLY A 137 12.77 -0.10 -10.61
CA GLY A 137 11.82 0.54 -9.71
C GLY A 137 10.49 -0.21 -9.64
N SER A 138 9.96 -0.66 -10.78
CA SER A 138 8.72 -1.44 -10.84
C SER A 138 8.84 -2.79 -10.12
N LYS A 139 9.99 -3.47 -10.22
CA LYS A 139 10.25 -4.71 -9.47
C LYS A 139 10.25 -4.45 -7.97
N ARG A 140 10.91 -3.36 -7.52
CA ARG A 140 10.97 -3.01 -6.10
C ARG A 140 9.60 -2.65 -5.54
N ILE A 141 8.78 -1.91 -6.30
CA ILE A 141 7.39 -1.61 -5.92
C ILE A 141 6.59 -2.90 -5.76
N ALA A 142 6.65 -3.82 -6.72
CA ALA A 142 5.94 -5.09 -6.65
C ALA A 142 6.38 -5.97 -5.46
N GLU A 143 7.67 -5.92 -5.07
CA GLU A 143 8.17 -6.59 -3.87
C GLU A 143 7.61 -5.97 -2.59
N LEU A 144 7.62 -4.64 -2.49
CA LEU A 144 7.08 -3.92 -1.34
C LEU A 144 5.57 -4.14 -1.20
N GLU A 145 4.82 -4.13 -2.30
CA GLU A 145 3.38 -4.43 -2.29
C GLU A 145 3.09 -5.83 -1.73
N LYS A 146 3.91 -6.83 -2.08
CA LYS A 146 3.80 -8.19 -1.51
C LYS A 146 4.08 -8.19 0.00
N GLN A 147 5.12 -7.47 0.43
CA GLN A 147 5.45 -7.36 1.86
C GLN A 147 4.34 -6.66 2.64
N CYS A 148 3.77 -5.57 2.12
CA CYS A 148 2.62 -4.88 2.71
C CYS A 148 1.41 -5.83 2.84
N ALA A 149 1.05 -6.55 1.78
CA ALA A 149 -0.06 -7.51 1.83
C ALA A 149 0.18 -8.65 2.84
N GLU A 150 1.43 -9.09 3.00
CA GLU A 150 1.79 -10.09 4.02
C GLU A 150 1.66 -9.53 5.44
N TRP A 151 2.13 -8.30 5.68
CA TRP A 151 1.98 -7.63 6.96
C TRP A 151 0.53 -7.35 7.33
N GLU A 152 -0.30 -6.93 6.38
CA GLU A 152 -1.74 -6.76 6.59
C GLU A 152 -2.41 -8.08 7.00
N ARG A 153 -2.07 -9.19 6.31
CA ARG A 153 -2.59 -10.51 6.66
C ARG A 153 -2.16 -10.93 8.07
N LYS A 154 -0.90 -10.71 8.44
CA LYS A 154 -0.39 -11.02 9.78
C LYS A 154 -1.07 -10.16 10.85
N ALA A 155 -1.26 -8.86 10.57
CA ALA A 155 -1.96 -7.97 11.48
C ALA A 155 -3.40 -8.44 11.73
N LEU A 156 -4.14 -8.78 10.68
CA LEU A 156 -5.50 -9.32 10.80
C LEU A 156 -5.52 -10.62 11.63
N SER A 157 -4.64 -11.57 11.33
CA SER A 157 -4.52 -12.81 12.11
C SER A 157 -4.25 -12.54 13.59
N ASN A 158 -3.33 -11.63 13.90
CA ASN A 158 -3.02 -11.27 15.28
C ASN A 158 -4.23 -10.62 15.98
N PHE A 159 -4.98 -9.77 15.28
CA PHE A 159 -6.20 -9.16 15.84
C PHE A 159 -7.28 -10.22 16.11
N GLU A 160 -7.47 -11.19 15.22
CA GLU A 160 -8.38 -12.32 15.43
C GLU A 160 -7.97 -13.16 16.64
N GLU A 161 -6.67 -13.46 16.79
CA GLU A 161 -6.13 -14.17 17.95
C GLU A 161 -6.35 -13.37 19.24
N CYS A 162 -6.10 -12.06 19.23
CA CYS A 162 -6.37 -11.19 20.38
C CYS A 162 -7.86 -11.15 20.73
N ALA A 163 -8.76 -11.10 19.75
CA ALA A 163 -10.20 -11.14 19.98
C ALA A 163 -10.63 -12.46 20.63
N ALA A 164 -10.15 -13.59 20.11
CA ALA A 164 -10.42 -14.91 20.70
C ALA A 164 -9.84 -15.04 22.12
N MET A 165 -8.68 -14.45 22.38
CA MET A 165 -8.09 -14.42 23.71
C MET A 165 -8.90 -13.56 24.69
N ALA A 166 -9.42 -12.41 24.23
CA ALA A 166 -10.29 -11.55 25.04
C ALA A 166 -11.59 -12.27 25.44
N GLU A 167 -12.23 -12.96 24.50
CA GLU A 167 -13.44 -13.75 24.77
C GLU A 167 -13.16 -14.87 25.80
N ARG A 168 -12.03 -15.57 25.69
CA ARG A 168 -11.59 -16.56 26.69
C ARG A 168 -11.34 -15.95 28.07
N ILE A 169 -10.77 -14.75 28.14
CA ILE A 169 -10.55 -14.04 29.41
C ILE A 169 -11.89 -13.69 30.05
N GLU A 170 -12.84 -13.18 29.27
CA GLU A 170 -14.19 -12.86 29.76
C GLU A 170 -14.90 -14.13 30.26
N GLU A 171 -14.83 -15.23 29.51
CA GLU A 171 -15.36 -16.52 29.95
C GLU A 171 -14.71 -17.00 31.25
N MET A 172 -13.38 -16.90 31.38
CA MET A 172 -12.68 -17.24 32.64
C MET A 172 -13.07 -16.33 33.81
N GLN A 173 -13.29 -15.03 33.55
CA GLN A 173 -13.73 -14.09 34.58
C GLN A 173 -15.14 -14.41 35.07
N THR A 174 -16.07 -14.82 34.20
CA THR A 174 -17.41 -15.26 34.61
C THR A 174 -17.41 -16.54 35.45
N LYS A 175 -16.39 -17.39 35.29
CA LYS A 175 -16.19 -18.62 36.09
C LYS A 175 -15.37 -18.40 37.37
N SER A 176 -14.92 -17.17 37.62
CA SER A 176 -14.16 -16.84 38.82
C SER A 176 -15.02 -16.97 40.07
N ALA A 177 -14.41 -17.38 41.19
CA ALA A 177 -15.11 -17.46 42.46
C ALA A 177 -15.69 -16.08 42.84
N PRO A 178 -16.92 -16.02 43.39
CA PRO A 178 -17.51 -14.76 43.84
C PRO A 178 -16.64 -14.06 44.87
N ASP A 179 -16.70 -12.73 44.91
CA ASP A 179 -15.86 -11.94 45.84
C ASP A 179 -16.14 -12.26 47.32
N SER A 180 -17.35 -12.78 47.63
CA SER A 180 -17.69 -13.29 48.97
C SER A 180 -16.80 -14.44 49.43
N PHE A 181 -16.18 -15.20 48.52
CA PHE A 181 -15.24 -16.27 48.88
C PHE A 181 -13.91 -15.72 49.40
N GLY A 182 -13.52 -14.50 49.00
CA GLY A 182 -12.36 -13.80 49.56
C GLY A 182 -12.55 -13.49 51.05
N ILE A 183 -13.76 -13.11 51.46
CA ILE A 183 -14.12 -12.88 52.87
C ILE A 183 -14.08 -14.18 53.66
N ILE A 184 -14.58 -15.28 53.09
CA ILE A 184 -14.48 -16.61 53.70
C ILE A 184 -13.01 -17.01 53.87
N GLY A 185 -12.19 -16.84 52.84
CA GLY A 185 -10.76 -17.12 52.87
C GLY A 185 -10.03 -16.32 53.95
N GLU A 186 -10.33 -15.03 54.08
CA GLU A 186 -9.73 -14.16 55.11
C GLU A 186 -10.10 -14.61 56.52
N ASN A 187 -11.38 -14.91 56.75
CA ASN A 187 -11.84 -15.46 58.02
C ASN A 187 -11.16 -16.81 58.33
N ILE A 188 -10.96 -17.69 57.34
CA ILE A 188 -10.25 -18.96 57.55
C ILE A 188 -8.80 -18.73 58.01
N ARG A 189 -8.12 -17.71 57.47
CA ARG A 189 -6.71 -17.39 57.79
C ARG A 189 -6.54 -16.70 59.15
N THR A 190 -7.50 -15.88 59.57
CA THR A 190 -7.34 -14.98 60.72
C THR A 190 -8.11 -15.40 61.97
N GLN A 191 -9.18 -16.18 61.83
CA GLN A 191 -9.98 -16.60 62.98
C GLN A 191 -9.21 -17.59 63.89
N ASP A 192 -9.61 -17.66 65.15
CA ASP A 192 -9.13 -18.69 66.07
C ASP A 192 -9.66 -20.08 65.68
N ASN A 193 -8.75 -21.04 65.48
CA ASN A 193 -9.09 -22.41 65.13
C ASN A 193 -9.50 -23.28 66.35
N ARG A 194 -9.62 -22.71 67.55
CA ARG A 194 -10.06 -23.40 68.79
C ARG A 194 -9.32 -24.71 69.05
N ILE A 195 -7.98 -24.65 68.93
CA ILE A 195 -7.05 -25.75 69.27
C ILE A 195 -7.20 -27.00 68.37
N THR A 196 -7.77 -26.86 67.17
CA THR A 196 -7.75 -27.92 66.14
C THR A 196 -7.09 -27.42 64.85
N SER A 197 -6.30 -28.26 64.19
CA SER A 197 -5.67 -27.91 62.90
C SER A 197 -6.69 -27.78 61.77
N ASP A 198 -7.80 -28.53 61.88
CA ASP A 198 -8.86 -28.60 60.87
C ASP A 198 -10.22 -28.31 61.53
N PRO A 199 -10.55 -27.04 61.86
CA PRO A 199 -11.82 -26.73 62.52
C PRO A 199 -13.01 -26.86 61.58
N MET A 200 -14.01 -27.62 62.03
CA MET A 200 -15.37 -27.64 61.49
C MET A 200 -16.27 -26.89 62.47
N PHE A 201 -16.63 -25.65 62.14
CA PHE A 201 -17.52 -24.86 62.98
C PHE A 201 -18.95 -25.33 62.77
N CYS A 202 -19.57 -25.78 63.85
CA CYS A 202 -20.90 -26.37 63.84
C CYS A 202 -21.81 -25.60 64.77
N VAL A 203 -23.03 -25.31 64.31
CA VAL A 203 -24.13 -24.87 65.16
C VAL A 203 -24.85 -26.11 65.70
N TYR A 204 -24.99 -26.16 67.02
CA TYR A 204 -25.81 -27.12 67.73
C TYR A 204 -26.99 -26.42 68.39
N GLN A 205 -28.04 -27.18 68.63
CA GLN A 205 -29.13 -26.80 69.51
C GLN A 205 -29.31 -27.86 70.60
N LYS A 206 -29.95 -27.49 71.70
CA LYS A 206 -30.35 -28.45 72.73
C LYS A 206 -31.68 -29.08 72.35
N ARG A 207 -31.70 -30.40 72.30
CA ARG A 207 -32.92 -31.17 72.13
C ARG A 207 -33.11 -32.05 73.35
N GLU A 208 -34.31 -31.99 73.91
CA GLU A 208 -34.70 -32.89 74.98
C GLU A 208 -35.09 -34.25 74.42
N ILE A 209 -34.55 -35.29 75.04
CA ILE A 209 -34.96 -36.66 74.82
C ILE A 209 -35.45 -37.26 76.15
N ALA A 210 -36.48 -38.10 76.06
CA ALA A 210 -36.86 -38.94 77.17
C ALA A 210 -35.85 -40.09 77.28
N VAL A 211 -35.29 -40.25 78.48
CA VAL A 211 -34.39 -41.35 78.84
C VAL A 211 -34.96 -42.09 80.05
N ASP A 212 -34.43 -43.28 80.29
CA ASP A 212 -34.74 -44.02 81.50
C ASP A 212 -34.06 -43.36 82.71
N ALA A 213 -34.74 -43.33 83.86
CA ALA A 213 -34.28 -42.66 85.07
C ALA A 213 -33.04 -43.31 85.70
N ASP A 214 -32.77 -44.57 85.37
CA ASP A 214 -31.59 -45.30 85.84
C ASP A 214 -30.32 -44.97 85.02
N TYR A 215 -30.46 -44.22 83.92
CA TYR A 215 -29.34 -43.72 83.12
C TYR A 215 -29.03 -42.25 83.42
N ASP A 216 -27.93 -41.76 82.85
CA ASP A 216 -27.47 -40.37 82.97
C ASP A 216 -28.49 -39.39 82.38
N HIS A 217 -29.12 -38.58 83.24
CA HIS A 217 -30.19 -37.63 82.94
C HIS A 217 -29.96 -36.27 83.62
N ASP A 218 -30.49 -35.20 83.04
CA ASP A 218 -30.30 -33.84 83.56
C ASP A 218 -31.40 -33.42 84.53
N ARG A 219 -32.64 -33.87 84.27
CA ARG A 219 -33.80 -33.55 85.12
C ARG A 219 -34.88 -34.61 85.04
N ILE A 220 -35.75 -34.63 86.04
CA ILE A 220 -36.94 -35.47 86.08
C ILE A 220 -38.16 -34.57 85.99
N VAL A 221 -39.04 -34.88 85.05
CA VAL A 221 -40.29 -34.15 84.83
C VAL A 221 -41.48 -35.09 84.91
N TRP A 222 -42.61 -34.52 85.30
CA TRP A 222 -43.89 -35.19 85.21
C TRP A 222 -44.62 -34.62 84.02
N VAL A 223 -45.02 -35.49 83.09
CA VAL A 223 -45.77 -35.10 81.89
C VAL A 223 -47.12 -35.79 81.86
N ASP A 224 -48.12 -35.09 81.36
CA ASP A 224 -49.45 -35.66 81.15
C ASP A 224 -49.53 -36.49 79.85
N GLU A 225 -50.73 -37.01 79.54
CA GLU A 225 -51.03 -37.74 78.30
C GLU A 225 -50.79 -36.90 77.03
N ASP A 226 -50.97 -35.59 77.11
CA ASP A 226 -50.82 -34.65 76.00
C ASP A 226 -49.37 -34.16 75.84
N GLY A 227 -48.46 -34.56 76.74
CA GLY A 227 -47.04 -34.22 76.72
C GLY A 227 -46.70 -32.89 77.39
N ASN A 228 -47.61 -32.28 78.14
CA ASN A 228 -47.34 -31.04 78.86
C ASN A 228 -46.64 -31.31 80.20
N GLU A 229 -45.60 -30.54 80.49
CA GLU A 229 -44.87 -30.65 81.75
C GLU A 229 -45.65 -30.03 82.94
N ALA A 230 -45.65 -30.74 84.07
CA ALA A 230 -46.24 -30.27 85.32
C ALA A 230 -45.53 -29.00 85.83
N ASN A 231 -46.30 -28.00 86.24
CA ASN A 231 -45.73 -26.82 86.90
C ASN A 231 -45.01 -27.20 88.22
N LYS A 232 -44.11 -26.33 88.70
CA LYS A 232 -43.25 -26.61 89.87
C LYS A 232 -44.00 -27.11 91.12
N ARG A 233 -45.17 -26.56 91.41
CA ARG A 233 -45.96 -26.95 92.60
C ARG A 233 -46.60 -28.32 92.41
N HIS A 234 -47.06 -28.60 91.19
CA HIS A 234 -47.69 -29.87 90.82
C HIS A 234 -46.66 -31.00 90.74
N SER A 235 -45.52 -30.76 90.10
CA SER A 235 -44.39 -31.70 90.03
C SER A 235 -43.92 -32.15 91.43
N ARG A 236 -43.77 -31.21 92.40
CA ARG A 236 -43.42 -31.57 93.79
C ARG A 236 -44.43 -32.50 94.47
N ARG A 237 -45.73 -32.31 94.20
CA ARG A 237 -46.78 -33.17 94.77
C ARG A 237 -46.74 -34.57 94.16
N LEU A 238 -46.48 -34.68 92.86
CA LEU A 238 -46.35 -35.96 92.17
C LEU A 238 -45.09 -36.71 92.60
N GLU A 239 -43.97 -36.00 92.79
CA GLU A 239 -42.74 -36.60 93.31
C GLU A 239 -42.94 -37.17 94.72
N LEU A 240 -43.63 -36.43 95.61
CA LEU A 240 -43.99 -36.93 96.95
C LEU A 240 -44.89 -38.17 96.90
N LEU A 241 -45.78 -38.29 95.91
CA LEU A 241 -46.61 -39.50 95.76
C LEU A 241 -45.74 -40.69 95.33
N HIS A 242 -44.81 -40.47 94.40
CA HIS A 242 -43.90 -41.48 93.91
C HIS A 242 -42.92 -41.96 95.00
N GLU A 243 -42.30 -41.05 95.75
CA GLU A 243 -41.40 -41.39 96.87
C GLU A 243 -42.11 -42.19 97.98
N ASN A 244 -43.40 -41.94 98.19
CA ASN A 244 -44.23 -42.69 99.15
C ASN A 244 -44.85 -43.96 98.55
N PHE A 245 -44.36 -44.44 97.40
CA PHE A 245 -44.83 -45.64 96.69
C PHE A 245 -46.34 -45.65 96.40
N ARG A 246 -46.94 -44.47 96.20
CA ARG A 246 -48.34 -44.33 95.78
C ARG A 246 -48.43 -44.21 94.25
N GLU A 247 -49.44 -44.84 93.67
CA GLU A 247 -49.70 -44.68 92.23
C GLU A 247 -50.01 -43.21 91.91
N PRO A 248 -49.30 -42.62 90.94
CA PRO A 248 -49.63 -41.28 90.47
C PRO A 248 -51.03 -41.29 89.83
N PRO A 249 -51.75 -40.15 89.82
CA PRO A 249 -53.05 -40.04 89.18
C PRO A 249 -52.99 -40.56 87.73
N GLU A 250 -54.06 -41.25 87.29
CA GLU A 250 -54.21 -41.64 85.88
C GLU A 250 -53.86 -40.44 85.00
N LYS A 251 -53.07 -40.69 83.95
CA LYS A 251 -52.57 -39.72 82.95
C LYS A 251 -51.24 -39.02 83.23
N TRP A 252 -50.63 -39.14 84.41
CA TRP A 252 -49.31 -38.54 84.67
C TRP A 252 -48.20 -39.57 84.72
N ARG A 253 -47.14 -39.36 83.93
CA ARG A 253 -45.96 -40.22 83.89
C ARG A 253 -44.71 -39.47 84.33
N ARG A 254 -43.86 -40.14 85.10
CA ARG A 254 -42.55 -39.66 85.50
C ARG A 254 -41.55 -40.00 84.39
N VAL A 255 -40.89 -38.99 83.84
CA VAL A 255 -39.96 -39.14 82.71
C VAL A 255 -38.65 -38.46 83.07
N ALA A 256 -37.53 -39.17 82.93
CA ALA A 256 -36.22 -38.56 82.98
C ALA A 256 -35.91 -37.94 81.62
N VAL A 257 -35.42 -36.71 81.63
CA VAL A 257 -35.13 -35.92 80.42
C VAL A 257 -33.66 -35.57 80.41
N LYS A 258 -33.08 -35.69 79.22
CA LYS A 258 -31.70 -35.29 78.95
C LYS A 258 -31.65 -34.31 77.79
N ASP A 259 -30.91 -33.23 77.96
CA ASP A 259 -30.57 -32.30 76.90
C ASP A 259 -29.37 -32.87 76.12
N ILE A 260 -29.63 -33.30 74.89
CA ILE A 260 -28.58 -33.72 73.97
C ILE A 260 -28.25 -32.61 72.98
N ASP A 261 -27.00 -32.60 72.52
CA ASP A 261 -26.52 -31.70 71.49
C ASP A 261 -26.98 -32.22 70.13
N GLU A 262 -27.96 -31.55 69.53
CA GLU A 262 -28.45 -31.84 68.19
C GLU A 262 -27.76 -30.96 67.16
N PHE A 263 -27.14 -31.57 66.16
CA PHE A 263 -26.46 -30.86 65.07
C PHE A 263 -27.48 -30.12 64.20
N VAL A 264 -27.22 -28.85 63.93
CA VAL A 264 -28.07 -28.02 63.06
C VAL A 264 -27.40 -27.80 61.71
N THR A 265 -26.19 -27.24 61.69
CA THR A 265 -25.46 -26.95 60.45
C THR A 265 -23.96 -26.82 60.71
N CYS A 266 -23.16 -26.92 59.65
CA CYS A 266 -21.71 -26.71 59.67
C CYS A 266 -21.36 -25.57 58.71
N CYS A 267 -20.44 -24.71 59.11
CA CYS A 267 -19.89 -23.62 58.30
C CYS A 267 -18.36 -23.74 58.22
N PHE A 268 -17.77 -23.16 57.18
CA PHE A 268 -16.30 -23.13 57.00
C PHE A 268 -15.59 -22.19 57.99
N THR A 269 -16.32 -21.23 58.56
CA THR A 269 -15.81 -20.18 59.46
C THR A 269 -16.72 -20.01 60.67
N GLU A 270 -16.17 -19.50 61.77
CA GLU A 270 -16.95 -19.13 62.95
C GLU A 270 -17.96 -18.03 62.62
N GLN A 271 -17.55 -17.05 61.80
CA GLN A 271 -18.41 -15.96 61.36
C GLN A 271 -19.62 -16.49 60.58
N GLY A 272 -19.45 -17.49 59.73
CA GLY A 272 -20.58 -18.12 59.04
C GLY A 272 -21.61 -18.74 60.00
N CYS A 273 -21.14 -19.35 61.10
CA CYS A 273 -22.06 -19.83 62.14
C CYS A 273 -22.75 -18.68 62.89
N LYS A 274 -22.04 -17.57 63.17
CA LYS A 274 -22.62 -16.38 63.79
C LYS A 274 -23.70 -15.75 62.91
N ASP A 275 -23.43 -15.63 61.61
CA ASP A 275 -24.36 -15.07 60.63
C ASP A 275 -25.61 -15.97 60.50
N TYR A 276 -25.44 -17.29 60.47
CA TYR A 276 -26.55 -18.23 60.49
C TYR A 276 -27.41 -18.07 61.75
N LEU A 277 -26.79 -17.94 62.93
CA LEU A 277 -27.51 -17.74 64.18
C LEU A 277 -28.20 -16.38 64.26
N ALA A 278 -27.62 -15.33 63.69
CA ALA A 278 -28.24 -14.02 63.62
C ALA A 278 -29.55 -14.06 62.82
N VAL A 279 -29.58 -14.85 61.74
CA VAL A 279 -30.76 -14.99 60.87
C VAL A 279 -31.77 -16.01 61.40
N ASN A 280 -31.32 -17.19 61.82
CA ASN A 280 -32.19 -18.34 62.11
C ASN A 280 -32.19 -18.78 63.59
N GLY A 281 -31.41 -18.13 64.46
CA GLY A 281 -31.27 -18.54 65.86
C GLY A 281 -32.56 -18.50 66.66
N HIS A 282 -33.52 -17.65 66.28
CA HIS A 282 -34.84 -17.57 66.91
C HIS A 282 -35.69 -18.84 66.75
N ASN A 283 -35.40 -19.68 65.74
CA ASN A 283 -36.08 -20.96 65.52
C ASN A 283 -35.39 -22.13 66.23
N LEU A 284 -34.26 -21.89 66.90
CA LEU A 284 -33.46 -22.93 67.53
C LEU A 284 -33.58 -22.86 69.05
N ARG A 285 -33.53 -24.01 69.70
CA ARG A 285 -33.61 -24.11 71.15
C ARG A 285 -32.21 -24.11 71.77
N LEU A 286 -31.89 -23.05 72.53
CA LEU A 286 -30.59 -22.86 73.20
C LEU A 286 -29.39 -23.14 72.25
N PRO A 287 -29.30 -22.45 71.10
CA PRO A 287 -28.26 -22.72 70.13
C PRO A 287 -26.88 -22.29 70.61
N PHE A 288 -25.84 -23.01 70.19
CA PHE A 288 -24.45 -22.67 70.48
C PHE A 288 -23.50 -23.13 69.35
N ILE A 289 -22.32 -22.50 69.28
CA ILE A 289 -21.28 -22.83 68.30
C ILE A 289 -20.25 -23.75 68.95
N TYR A 290 -20.07 -24.92 68.35
CA TYR A 290 -19.08 -25.91 68.75
C TYR A 290 -18.14 -26.22 67.59
N VAL A 291 -16.88 -26.54 67.89
CA VAL A 291 -15.89 -26.89 66.85
C VAL A 291 -15.65 -28.38 66.89
N LYS A 292 -16.00 -29.06 65.79
CA LYS A 292 -15.58 -30.45 65.54
C LYS A 292 -14.24 -30.46 64.80
N SER A 293 -13.53 -31.58 64.92
CA SER A 293 -12.32 -31.81 64.15
C SER A 293 -12.68 -32.40 62.78
N GLY A 294 -12.18 -31.76 61.72
CA GLY A 294 -12.19 -32.30 60.36
C GLY A 294 -11.02 -33.24 60.07
N PHE A 295 -10.28 -33.67 61.10
CA PHE A 295 -9.13 -34.56 60.96
C PHE A 295 -9.50 -35.83 60.18
N ARG A 296 -8.67 -36.17 59.18
CA ARG A 296 -8.86 -37.28 58.21
C ARG A 296 -10.04 -37.10 57.23
N ASN A 297 -10.73 -35.97 57.23
CA ASN A 297 -11.67 -35.62 56.17
C ASN A 297 -10.93 -34.86 55.05
N ALA A 298 -10.33 -35.61 54.12
CA ALA A 298 -9.52 -35.05 53.04
C ALA A 298 -10.32 -34.08 52.14
N GLU A 299 -11.60 -34.33 51.92
CA GLU A 299 -12.46 -33.47 51.09
C GLU A 299 -12.69 -32.11 51.76
N TYR A 300 -13.09 -32.12 53.04
CA TYR A 300 -13.30 -30.87 53.79
C TYR A 300 -12.02 -30.06 53.91
N ILE A 301 -10.89 -30.71 54.24
CA ILE A 301 -9.59 -30.05 54.35
C ILE A 301 -9.18 -29.45 53.00
N GLY A 302 -9.38 -30.19 51.90
CA GLY A 302 -9.08 -29.71 50.54
C GLY A 302 -9.89 -28.46 50.16
N ILE A 303 -11.20 -28.48 50.37
CA ILE A 303 -12.08 -27.34 50.06
C ILE A 303 -11.75 -26.14 50.97
N ARG A 304 -11.56 -26.37 52.28
CA ARG A 304 -11.24 -25.29 53.23
C ARG A 304 -9.90 -24.64 52.92
N ASN A 305 -8.87 -25.42 52.56
CA ASN A 305 -7.56 -24.89 52.16
C ASN A 305 -7.63 -24.14 50.83
N TRP A 306 -8.42 -24.63 49.87
CA TRP A 306 -8.66 -23.91 48.62
C TRP A 306 -9.33 -22.55 48.86
N LEU A 307 -10.39 -22.50 49.69
CA LEU A 307 -11.04 -21.25 50.11
C LEU A 307 -10.06 -20.32 50.84
N ALA A 308 -9.19 -20.87 51.70
CA ALA A 308 -8.13 -20.11 52.37
C ALA A 308 -7.08 -19.53 51.42
N GLY A 309 -7.00 -20.00 50.18
CA GLY A 309 -6.13 -19.45 49.13
C GLY A 309 -6.73 -18.25 48.40
N ILE A 310 -8.04 -18.05 48.49
CA ILE A 310 -8.75 -16.96 47.81
C ILE A 310 -8.59 -15.66 48.62
N ARG A 311 -8.17 -14.58 47.95
CA ARG A 311 -8.01 -13.24 48.53
C ARG A 311 -9.13 -12.31 48.09
N ILE A 312 -9.33 -11.23 48.83
CA ILE A 312 -10.25 -10.15 48.45
C ILE A 312 -9.61 -9.42 47.24
N LYS A 313 -10.36 -9.25 46.15
CA LYS A 313 -9.85 -8.56 44.95
C LYS A 313 -9.56 -7.09 45.29
N GLY A 314 -8.29 -6.67 45.19
CA GLY A 314 -7.87 -5.28 45.41
C GLY A 314 -6.74 -5.09 46.43
N GLU A 315 -6.29 -6.16 47.09
CA GLU A 315 -5.06 -6.24 47.90
C GLU A 315 -4.05 -7.22 47.29
#